data_AF-A0A921JRU7-F1
#
_entry.id   AF-A0A921JRU7-F1
#
_cell.length_a   1.000
_cell.length_b   1.000
_cell.length_c   1.000
_cell.angle_alpha   90.00
_cell.angle_beta   90.00
_cell.angle_gamma   90.00
#
_symmetry.space_group_name_H-M   'P 1'
#
loop_
_entity.id
_entity.type
_entity.pdbx_description
1 polymer ?
#
loop_
_entity_poly.entity_id
_entity_poly.type
_entity_poly.pdbx_seq_one_letter_code
_entity_poly.pdbx_strand_id
1 'polypeptide(L)'
;GKGVVGYPALVDEGASVGLRVFDTAAKADRSHTHGIRRLLTLTNPDPTKWVVSHLGREEKLALADSNYPTVPDLLADAWLKAGEQLAAAEAPLPEIRSQADYDRVALAVRQECPGRTREVVATASKALAHRTQARLLISGFAADHPARRDVINQLDNLLFNKFISATPDPWFSHLPRYVHAAVLRLQQAAANPRRDEQLQPQIDEMEDLYAELTDAQPPGPLAPQVEEIAFLIEEFRVSVFAQQLRTAVPISAKRIRSAIRAAG
;
A
#
# COMPACT_ATOMS: atom_id res chain seq x y z
N GLY A 1 -17.27 5.14 40.98
CA GLY A 1 -17.31 4.51 39.66
C GLY A 1 -15.89 4.43 39.13
N LYS A 2 -15.45 3.28 38.61
CA LYS A 2 -14.12 3.18 37.99
C LYS A 2 -14.13 4.06 36.73
N GLY A 3 -13.28 5.08 36.70
CA GLY A 3 -13.20 6.02 35.58
C GLY A 3 -12.84 5.29 34.30
N VAL A 4 -13.57 5.56 33.22
CA VAL A 4 -13.24 5.07 31.88
C VAL A 4 -12.01 5.86 31.42
N VAL A 5 -10.91 5.17 31.11
CA VAL A 5 -9.71 5.80 30.53
C VAL A 5 -10.00 6.09 29.06
N GLY A 6 -9.95 7.37 28.69
CA GLY A 6 -10.09 7.81 27.31
C GLY A 6 -8.73 8.16 26.69
N TYR A 7 -8.55 7.81 25.42
CA TYR A 7 -7.32 8.06 24.68
C TYR A 7 -7.54 9.15 23.62
N PRO A 8 -7.19 10.43 23.90
CA PRO A 8 -7.37 11.52 22.93
C PRO A 8 -6.38 11.39 21.77
N ALA A 9 -6.88 11.62 20.56
CA ALA A 9 -6.09 11.57 19.33
C ALA A 9 -6.62 12.55 18.29
N LEU A 10 -5.73 12.96 17.39
CA LEU A 10 -6.10 13.72 16.21
C LEU A 10 -6.85 12.81 15.22
N VAL A 11 -7.72 13.42 14.41
CA VAL A 11 -8.51 12.72 13.40
C VAL A 11 -8.37 13.46 12.08
N ASP A 12 -8.07 12.74 11.00
CA ASP A 12 -8.15 13.28 9.64
C ASP A 12 -9.62 13.50 9.26
N GLU A 13 -10.01 14.76 9.01
CA GLU A 13 -11.35 15.15 8.54
C GLU A 13 -11.33 15.61 7.07
N GLY A 14 -10.24 15.33 6.34
CA GLY A 14 -10.03 15.70 4.95
C GLY A 14 -9.57 17.14 4.76
N ALA A 15 -10.43 18.11 5.09
CA ALA A 15 -10.14 19.54 4.96
C ALA A 15 -9.68 20.19 6.29
N SER A 16 -9.82 19.46 7.40
CA SER A 16 -9.42 19.87 8.75
C SER A 16 -8.83 18.68 9.51
N VAL A 17 -8.37 18.96 10.74
CA VAL A 17 -7.99 17.93 11.71
C VAL A 17 -8.80 18.16 12.98
N GLY A 18 -9.48 17.12 13.44
CA GLY A 18 -10.27 17.13 14.66
C GLY A 18 -9.56 16.49 15.84
N LEU A 19 -10.14 16.62 17.03
CA LEU A 19 -9.72 15.93 18.26
C LEU A 19 -10.85 14.99 18.73
N ARG A 20 -10.54 13.71 18.95
CA ARG A 20 -11.51 12.71 19.44
C ARG A 20 -10.90 11.83 20.52
N VAL A 21 -11.74 11.38 21.45
CA VAL A 21 -11.36 10.41 22.48
C VAL A 21 -11.78 9.01 22.03
N PHE A 22 -10.84 8.07 22.05
CA PHE A 22 -11.06 6.67 21.70
C PHE A 22 -11.09 5.77 22.94
N ASP A 23 -11.68 4.59 22.78
CA ASP A 23 -11.82 3.55 23.80
C ASP A 23 -10.54 2.73 24.04
N THR A 24 -9.60 2.76 23.10
CA THR A 24 -8.37 1.96 23.12
C THR A 24 -7.20 2.78 22.59
N ALA A 25 -6.02 2.57 23.18
CA ALA A 25 -4.78 3.21 22.73
C ALA A 25 -4.48 2.91 21.26
N ALA A 26 -4.65 1.66 20.82
CA ALA A 26 -4.39 1.25 19.44
C ALA A 26 -5.25 2.00 18.41
N LYS A 27 -6.55 2.24 18.69
CA LYS A 27 -7.40 3.05 17.79
C LYS A 27 -6.99 4.53 17.82
N ALA A 28 -6.65 5.05 19.01
CA ALA A 28 -6.18 6.41 19.16
C ALA A 28 -4.89 6.64 18.38
N ASP A 29 -3.89 5.77 18.50
CA ASP A 29 -2.60 5.90 17.84
C ASP A 29 -2.74 5.84 16.32
N ARG A 30 -3.54 4.91 15.78
CA ARG A 30 -3.84 4.87 14.32
C ARG A 30 -4.51 6.16 13.84
N SER A 31 -5.53 6.62 14.57
CA SER A 31 -6.20 7.88 14.24
C SER A 31 -5.23 9.06 14.32
N HIS A 32 -4.42 9.13 15.36
CA HIS A 32 -3.47 10.20 15.63
C HIS A 32 -2.44 10.29 14.50
N THR A 33 -1.89 9.15 14.06
CA THR A 33 -1.00 9.06 12.90
C THR A 33 -1.63 9.69 11.66
N HIS A 34 -2.87 9.31 11.32
CA HIS A 34 -3.57 9.92 10.18
C HIS A 34 -3.85 11.41 10.37
N GLY A 35 -4.19 11.83 11.59
CA GLY A 35 -4.41 13.23 11.94
C GLY A 35 -3.14 14.08 11.81
N ILE A 36 -1.99 13.58 12.29
CA ILE A 36 -0.68 14.25 12.11
C ILE A 36 -0.32 14.34 10.64
N ARG A 37 -0.47 13.25 9.88
CA ARG A 37 -0.26 13.25 8.42
C ARG A 37 -1.10 14.32 7.72
N ARG A 38 -2.39 14.41 8.04
CA ARG A 38 -3.27 15.44 7.50
C ARG A 38 -2.84 16.85 7.93
N LEU A 39 -2.49 17.04 9.20
CA LEU A 39 -2.06 18.34 9.72
C LEU A 39 -0.83 18.84 8.97
N LEU A 40 0.16 17.96 8.76
CA LEU A 40 1.36 18.24 7.98
C LEU A 40 1.02 18.66 6.56
N THR A 41 0.08 17.98 5.89
CA THR A 41 -0.40 18.35 4.55
C THR A 41 -1.10 19.71 4.55
N LEU A 42 -1.95 20.01 5.54
CA LEU A 42 -2.69 21.27 5.58
C LEU A 42 -1.82 22.49 5.91
N THR A 43 -0.74 22.32 6.68
CA THR A 43 0.12 23.44 7.10
C THR A 43 1.37 23.64 6.23
N ASN A 44 1.72 22.68 5.38
CA ASN A 44 2.88 22.78 4.48
C ASN A 44 2.48 23.17 3.05
N PRO A 45 3.37 23.82 2.29
CA PRO A 45 3.12 24.16 0.89
C PRO A 45 2.89 22.90 0.04
N ASP A 46 1.87 22.94 -0.80
CA ASP A 46 1.54 21.87 -1.74
C ASP A 46 2.65 21.69 -2.80
N PRO A 47 3.31 20.52 -2.86
CA PRO A 47 4.39 20.25 -3.81
C PRO A 47 3.90 19.82 -5.20
N THR A 48 2.62 19.53 -5.39
CA THR A 48 2.10 18.79 -6.56
C THR A 48 2.37 19.50 -7.89
N LYS A 49 2.27 20.83 -7.94
CA LYS A 49 2.61 21.61 -9.15
C LYS A 49 4.08 21.43 -9.56
N TRP A 50 4.99 21.43 -8.58
CA TRP A 50 6.41 21.19 -8.83
C TRP A 50 6.65 19.74 -9.27
N VAL A 51 5.99 18.77 -8.63
CA VAL A 51 6.12 17.36 -9.02
C VAL A 51 5.69 17.18 -10.49
N VAL A 52 4.53 17.71 -10.89
CA VAL A 52 4.00 17.59 -12.26
C VAL A 52 4.95 18.18 -13.32
N SER A 53 5.65 19.28 -13.01
CA SER A 53 6.61 19.87 -13.95
C SER A 53 7.88 19.02 -14.11
N HIS A 54 8.16 18.11 -13.18
CA HIS A 54 9.33 17.22 -13.19
C HIS A 54 9.00 15.77 -13.60
N LEU A 55 7.74 15.46 -13.90
CA LEU A 55 7.35 14.14 -14.43
C LEU A 55 7.67 14.02 -15.92
N GLY A 56 8.27 12.88 -16.29
CA GLY A 56 8.47 12.47 -17.67
C GLY A 56 7.15 12.12 -18.37
N ARG A 57 7.19 12.00 -19.71
CA ARG A 57 6.01 11.65 -20.52
C ARG A 57 5.43 10.28 -20.16
N GLU A 58 6.30 9.28 -19.98
CA GLU A 58 5.90 7.92 -19.62
C GLU A 58 5.23 7.88 -18.25
N GLU A 59 5.76 8.62 -17.28
CA GLU A 59 5.16 8.70 -15.95
C GLU A 59 3.77 9.32 -16.01
N LYS A 60 3.61 10.45 -16.72
CA LYS A 60 2.30 11.10 -16.90
C LYS A 60 1.28 10.16 -17.54
N LEU A 61 1.70 9.36 -18.51
CA LEU A 61 0.82 8.37 -19.16
C LEU A 61 0.42 7.25 -18.18
N ALA A 62 1.37 6.73 -17.40
CA ALA A 62 1.09 5.69 -16.41
C ALA A 62 0.11 6.17 -15.33
N LEU A 63 0.24 7.41 -14.84
CA LEU A 63 -0.67 7.98 -13.85
C LEU A 63 -2.12 8.06 -14.36
N ALA A 64 -2.31 8.31 -15.65
CA ALA A 64 -3.63 8.40 -16.27
C ALA A 64 -4.37 7.05 -16.33
N ASP A 65 -3.65 5.93 -16.24
CA ASP A 65 -4.23 4.59 -16.16
C ASP A 65 -4.61 4.22 -14.72
N SER A 66 -4.43 5.09 -13.72
CA SER A 66 -4.74 4.73 -12.32
C SER A 66 -6.25 4.60 -12.03
N ASN A 67 -6.59 3.94 -10.92
CA ASN A 67 -7.96 3.83 -10.41
C ASN A 67 -8.40 5.05 -9.57
N TYR A 68 -7.61 6.14 -9.57
CA TYR A 68 -8.00 7.39 -8.94
C TYR A 68 -8.99 8.14 -9.84
N PRO A 69 -9.91 8.94 -9.27
CA PRO A 69 -10.83 9.76 -10.07
C PRO A 69 -10.08 10.73 -10.99
N THR A 70 -9.00 11.33 -10.50
CA THR A 70 -8.16 12.25 -11.25
C THR A 70 -6.68 12.10 -10.89
N VAL A 71 -5.77 12.55 -11.76
CA VAL A 71 -4.33 12.61 -11.46
C VAL A 71 -4.03 13.49 -10.23
N PRO A 72 -4.65 14.67 -10.05
CA PRO A 72 -4.54 15.43 -8.80
C PRO A 72 -4.89 14.62 -7.54
N ASP A 73 -5.89 13.74 -7.57
CA ASP A 73 -6.25 12.90 -6.41
C ASP A 73 -5.16 11.88 -6.06
N LEU A 74 -4.45 11.37 -7.08
CA LEU A 74 -3.28 10.51 -6.93
C LEU A 74 -2.11 11.29 -6.35
N LEU A 75 -1.83 12.49 -6.87
CA LEU A 75 -0.75 13.35 -6.39
C LEU A 75 -0.97 13.79 -4.94
N ALA A 76 -2.22 14.07 -4.54
CA ALA A 76 -2.58 14.35 -3.16
C ALA A 76 -2.36 13.14 -2.25
N ASP A 77 -2.65 11.92 -2.73
CA ASP A 77 -2.38 10.69 -1.97
C ASP A 77 -0.88 10.40 -1.84
N ALA A 78 -0.12 10.65 -2.90
CA ALA A 78 1.34 10.58 -2.89
C ALA A 78 1.96 11.61 -1.93
N TRP A 79 1.39 12.81 -1.84
CA TRP A 79 1.82 13.81 -0.87
C TRP A 79 1.56 13.37 0.57
N LEU A 80 0.39 12.78 0.85
CA LEU A 80 0.11 12.19 2.18
C LEU A 80 1.14 11.13 2.56
N LYS A 81 1.42 10.18 1.65
CA LYS A 81 2.43 9.13 1.85
C LYS A 81 3.83 9.70 2.06
N ALA A 82 4.22 10.70 1.27
CA ALA A 82 5.52 11.35 1.39
C ALA A 82 5.69 12.09 2.72
N GLY A 83 4.65 12.83 3.16
CA GLY A 83 4.63 13.51 4.45
C GLY A 83 4.73 12.54 5.61
N GLU A 84 4.03 11.40 5.53
CA GLU A 84 4.10 10.33 6.53
C GLU A 84 5.51 9.72 6.62
N GLN A 85 6.12 9.39 5.48
CA GLN A 85 7.48 8.82 5.43
C GLN A 85 8.52 9.77 6.01
N LEU A 86 8.44 11.06 5.68
CA LEU A 86 9.35 12.07 6.23
C LEU A 86 9.13 12.27 7.73
N ALA A 87 7.87 12.32 8.18
CA ALA A 87 7.56 12.46 9.60
C ALA A 87 8.03 11.25 10.41
N ALA A 88 7.84 10.04 9.90
CA ALA A 88 8.22 8.80 10.57
C ALA A 88 9.74 8.66 10.72
N ALA A 89 10.52 9.30 9.84
CA ALA A 89 11.98 9.37 9.98
C ALA A 89 12.43 10.29 11.13
N GLU A 90 11.60 11.24 11.54
CA GLU A 90 11.89 12.22 12.59
C GLU A 90 11.41 11.81 13.99
N ALA A 91 10.28 11.10 14.06
CA ALA A 91 9.69 10.55 15.28
C ALA A 91 8.56 9.55 14.95
N PRO A 92 8.24 8.59 15.84
CA PRO A 92 7.00 7.84 15.74
C PRO A 92 5.80 8.79 15.77
N LEU A 93 4.97 8.77 14.72
CA LEU A 93 3.85 9.72 14.59
C LEU A 93 2.88 9.73 15.79
N PRO A 94 2.52 8.58 16.41
CA PRO A 94 1.68 8.57 17.61
C PRO A 94 2.26 9.34 18.81
N GLU A 95 3.57 9.59 18.84
CA GLU A 95 4.27 10.28 19.94
C GLU A 95 4.34 11.81 19.75
N ILE A 96 3.95 12.33 18.59
CA ILE A 96 3.95 13.77 18.30
C ILE A 96 2.74 14.43 19.00
N ARG A 97 2.87 14.70 20.31
CA ARG A 97 1.77 15.17 21.17
C ARG A 97 1.90 16.63 21.61
N SER A 98 2.97 17.32 21.24
CA SER A 98 3.21 18.72 21.60
C SER A 98 3.39 19.60 20.37
N GLN A 99 3.13 20.90 20.53
CA GLN A 99 3.39 21.90 19.48
C GLN A 99 4.87 21.92 19.08
N ALA A 100 5.78 21.80 20.05
CA ALA A 100 7.22 21.81 19.79
C ALA A 100 7.66 20.61 18.95
N ASP A 101 7.14 19.41 19.24
CA ASP A 101 7.41 18.22 18.44
C ASP A 101 6.85 18.37 17.03
N TYR A 102 5.62 18.88 16.93
CA TYR A 102 4.97 19.13 15.65
C TYR A 102 5.77 20.12 14.80
N ASP A 103 6.16 21.27 15.34
CA ASP A 103 6.87 22.32 14.59
C ASP A 103 8.22 21.83 14.05
N ARG A 104 8.94 21.03 14.86
CA ARG A 104 10.19 20.37 14.44
C ARG A 104 9.95 19.44 13.25
N VAL A 105 8.98 18.52 13.36
CA VAL A 105 8.66 17.55 12.31
C VAL A 105 8.14 18.25 11.06
N ALA A 106 7.26 19.24 11.22
CA ALA A 106 6.70 20.01 10.13
C ALA A 106 7.78 20.75 9.33
N LEU A 107 8.80 21.31 10.00
CA LEU A 107 9.94 21.95 9.34
C LEU A 107 10.75 20.96 8.50
N ALA A 108 11.07 19.77 9.06
CA ALA A 108 11.80 18.73 8.34
C ALA A 108 11.02 18.23 7.12
N VAL A 109 9.71 17.94 7.30
CA VAL A 109 8.82 17.55 6.20
C VAL A 109 8.82 18.63 5.12
N ARG A 110 8.66 19.92 5.49
CA ARG A 110 8.61 21.03 4.54
C ARG A 110 9.81 21.10 3.61
N GLN A 111 11.00 20.83 4.13
CA GLN A 111 12.26 20.94 3.38
C GLN A 111 12.38 19.87 2.29
N GLU A 112 11.94 18.64 2.59
CA GLU A 112 12.15 17.47 1.72
C GLU A 112 10.89 17.05 0.94
N CYS A 113 9.73 17.62 1.26
CA CYS A 113 8.43 17.17 0.75
C CYS A 113 8.34 17.11 -0.78
N PRO A 114 8.82 18.11 -1.56
CA PRO A 114 8.73 18.04 -3.02
C PRO A 114 9.49 16.86 -3.61
N GLY A 115 10.73 16.64 -3.16
CA GLY A 115 11.58 15.53 -3.59
C GLY A 115 10.98 14.19 -3.24
N ARG A 116 10.57 14.01 -1.98
CA ARG A 116 9.95 12.76 -1.52
C ARG A 116 8.64 12.46 -2.24
N THR A 117 7.79 13.47 -2.46
CA THR A 117 6.53 13.29 -3.20
C THR A 117 6.80 12.80 -4.63
N ARG A 118 7.82 13.36 -5.30
CA ARG A 118 8.24 12.88 -6.63
C ARG A 118 8.71 11.43 -6.61
N GLU A 119 9.45 11.00 -5.59
CA GLU A 119 9.89 9.60 -5.46
C GLU A 119 8.71 8.63 -5.25
N VAL A 120 7.73 9.03 -4.43
CA VAL A 120 6.49 8.27 -4.22
C VAL A 120 5.72 8.15 -5.54
N VAL A 121 5.56 9.26 -6.28
CA VAL A 121 4.91 9.26 -7.60
C VAL A 121 5.67 8.40 -8.60
N ALA A 122 7.01 8.44 -8.62
CA ALA A 122 7.81 7.59 -9.49
C ALA A 122 7.63 6.09 -9.19
N THR A 123 7.48 5.73 -7.91
CA THR A 123 7.20 4.35 -7.49
C THR A 123 5.81 3.92 -7.96
N ALA A 124 4.78 4.72 -7.69
CA ALA A 124 3.42 4.46 -8.14
C ALA A 124 3.32 4.35 -9.67
N SER A 125 3.98 5.26 -10.39
CA SER A 125 4.06 5.28 -11.85
C SER A 125 4.65 3.98 -12.42
N LYS A 126 5.75 3.46 -11.84
CA LYS A 126 6.33 2.17 -12.26
C LYS A 126 5.37 1.00 -12.07
N ALA A 127 4.66 0.96 -10.92
CA ALA A 127 3.65 -0.07 -10.69
C ALA A 127 2.50 0.02 -11.70
N LEU A 128 2.01 1.23 -11.98
CA LEU A 128 0.95 1.46 -12.96
C LEU A 128 1.38 1.12 -14.40
N ALA A 129 2.62 1.40 -14.78
CA ALA A 129 3.15 1.00 -16.08
C ALA A 129 3.14 -0.53 -16.27
N HIS A 130 3.57 -1.29 -15.25
CA HIS A 130 3.46 -2.75 -15.28
C HIS A 130 2.00 -3.21 -15.28
N ARG A 131 1.09 -2.49 -14.62
CA ARG A 131 -0.34 -2.79 -14.67
C ARG A 131 -0.90 -2.65 -16.09
N THR A 132 -0.55 -1.59 -16.80
CA THR A 132 -0.92 -1.41 -18.21
C THR A 132 -0.40 -2.57 -19.07
N GLN A 133 0.85 -2.99 -18.86
CA GLN A 133 1.43 -4.15 -19.54
C GLN A 133 0.67 -5.45 -19.22
N ALA A 134 0.32 -5.68 -17.96
CA ALA A 134 -0.46 -6.85 -17.54
C ALA A 134 -1.85 -6.85 -18.20
N ARG A 135 -2.54 -5.71 -18.25
CA ARG A 135 -3.85 -5.58 -18.93
C ARG A 135 -3.79 -5.93 -20.40
N LEU A 136 -2.71 -5.54 -21.09
CA LEU A 136 -2.49 -5.91 -22.49
C LEU A 136 -2.34 -7.43 -22.65
N LEU A 137 -1.54 -8.08 -21.80
CA LEU A 137 -1.34 -9.53 -21.82
C LEU A 137 -2.63 -10.29 -21.48
N ILE A 138 -3.38 -9.82 -20.48
CA ILE A 138 -4.68 -10.38 -20.07
C ILE A 138 -5.67 -10.47 -21.23
N SER A 139 -5.64 -9.50 -22.16
CA SER A 139 -6.56 -9.50 -23.30
C SER A 139 -6.36 -10.68 -24.26
N GLY A 140 -5.18 -11.32 -24.23
CA GLY A 140 -4.89 -12.55 -24.99
C GLY A 140 -5.43 -13.85 -24.36
N PHE A 141 -5.92 -13.81 -23.12
CA PHE A 141 -6.47 -14.97 -22.42
C PHE A 141 -7.99 -15.05 -22.52
N ALA A 142 -8.54 -16.27 -22.60
CA ALA A 142 -9.97 -16.51 -22.48
C ALA A 142 -10.51 -15.95 -21.15
N ALA A 143 -11.76 -15.48 -21.14
CA ALA A 143 -12.34 -14.78 -19.98
C ALA A 143 -12.42 -15.64 -18.70
N ASP A 144 -12.58 -16.95 -18.86
CA ASP A 144 -12.63 -17.96 -17.82
C ASP A 144 -11.25 -18.54 -17.45
N HIS A 145 -10.18 -18.12 -18.13
CA HIS A 145 -8.84 -18.64 -17.86
C HIS A 145 -8.42 -18.33 -16.40
N PRO A 146 -8.00 -19.33 -15.60
CA PRO A 146 -7.69 -19.16 -14.18
C PRO A 146 -6.67 -18.04 -13.91
N ALA A 147 -5.54 -18.05 -14.62
CA ALA A 147 -4.49 -17.02 -14.46
C ALA A 147 -5.00 -15.60 -14.76
N ARG A 148 -5.94 -15.44 -15.71
CA ARG A 148 -6.53 -14.13 -16.02
C ARG A 148 -7.36 -13.63 -14.84
N ARG A 149 -8.24 -14.48 -14.31
CA ARG A 149 -9.12 -14.12 -13.19
C ARG A 149 -8.31 -13.77 -11.94
N ASP A 150 -7.34 -14.61 -11.61
CA ASP A 150 -6.47 -14.41 -10.45
C ASP A 150 -5.65 -13.12 -10.58
N VAL A 151 -4.98 -12.88 -11.72
CA VAL A 151 -4.17 -11.66 -11.89
C VAL A 151 -5.03 -10.40 -11.89
N ILE A 152 -6.25 -10.42 -12.43
CA ILE A 152 -7.16 -9.27 -12.32
C ILE A 152 -7.44 -8.95 -10.85
N ASN A 153 -7.83 -9.96 -10.06
CA ASN A 153 -8.11 -9.80 -8.63
C ASN A 153 -6.87 -9.29 -7.87
N GLN A 154 -5.69 -9.85 -8.15
CA GLN A 154 -4.43 -9.41 -7.55
C GLN A 154 -4.16 -7.93 -7.85
N LEU A 155 -4.31 -7.50 -9.11
CA LEU A 155 -4.05 -6.11 -9.49
C LEU A 155 -5.07 -5.13 -8.90
N ASP A 156 -6.33 -5.53 -8.79
CA ASP A 156 -7.38 -4.71 -8.17
C ASP A 156 -7.13 -4.56 -6.65
N ASN A 157 -6.64 -5.62 -5.99
CA ASN A 157 -6.24 -5.58 -4.57
C ASN A 157 -4.98 -4.73 -4.33
N LEU A 158 -3.99 -4.75 -5.24
CA LEU A 158 -2.75 -3.99 -5.10
C LEU A 158 -2.89 -2.51 -5.47
N LEU A 159 -3.72 -2.19 -6.46
CA LEU A 159 -3.77 -0.88 -7.13
C LEU A 159 -5.18 -0.26 -7.09
N PHE A 160 -5.87 -0.41 -5.97
CA PHE A 160 -7.16 0.21 -5.68
C PHE A 160 -7.07 1.75 -5.53
N ASN A 161 -8.21 2.44 -5.48
CA ASN A 161 -8.22 3.88 -5.19
C ASN A 161 -7.59 4.16 -3.81
N LYS A 162 -6.66 5.12 -3.70
CA LYS A 162 -5.89 5.43 -2.48
C LYS A 162 -4.85 4.38 -2.06
N PHE A 163 -4.44 3.49 -2.96
CA PHE A 163 -3.41 2.50 -2.64
C PHE A 163 -2.08 3.10 -2.17
N ILE A 164 -1.74 4.35 -2.53
CA ILE A 164 -0.41 4.91 -2.26
C ILE A 164 -0.23 5.18 -0.77
N SER A 165 -1.17 5.90 -0.15
CA SER A 165 -1.12 6.16 1.29
C SER A 165 -1.66 5.02 2.14
N ALA A 166 -2.45 4.11 1.56
CA ALA A 166 -2.98 2.94 2.27
C ALA A 166 -1.98 1.77 2.34
N THR A 167 -1.00 1.70 1.43
CA THR A 167 0.02 0.63 1.47
C THR A 167 1.11 1.00 2.48
N PRO A 168 1.32 0.24 3.57
CA PRO A 168 2.38 0.52 4.53
C PRO A 168 3.78 0.35 3.93
N ASP A 169 4.77 1.03 4.50
CA ASP A 169 6.17 0.72 4.22
C ASP A 169 6.62 -0.52 5.02
N PRO A 170 7.52 -1.36 4.48
CA PRO A 170 8.28 -1.18 3.24
C PRO A 170 7.53 -1.62 1.96
N TRP A 171 6.33 -2.17 2.08
CA TRP A 171 5.61 -2.85 0.99
C TRP A 171 5.27 -1.93 -0.19
N PHE A 172 5.00 -0.65 0.05
CA PHE A 172 4.77 0.33 -1.02
C PHE A 172 5.92 0.37 -2.05
N SER A 173 7.16 0.32 -1.57
CA SER A 173 8.36 0.30 -2.43
C SER A 173 8.47 -0.95 -3.30
N HIS A 174 7.76 -2.03 -2.93
CA HIS A 174 7.76 -3.31 -3.63
C HIS A 174 6.59 -3.49 -4.60
N LEU A 175 5.58 -2.62 -4.58
CA LEU A 175 4.44 -2.70 -5.51
C LEU A 175 4.86 -2.85 -6.98
N PRO A 176 5.85 -2.09 -7.52
CA PRO A 176 6.29 -2.31 -8.90
C PRO A 176 6.78 -3.73 -9.16
N ARG A 177 7.45 -4.36 -8.20
CA ARG A 177 7.97 -5.72 -8.30
C ARG A 177 6.85 -6.76 -8.27
N TYR A 178 5.84 -6.58 -7.42
CA TYR A 178 4.67 -7.48 -7.37
C TYR A 178 3.88 -7.45 -8.68
N VAL A 179 3.63 -6.25 -9.21
CA VAL A 179 2.93 -6.09 -10.49
C VAL A 179 3.76 -6.63 -11.65
N HIS A 180 5.09 -6.44 -11.64
CA HIS A 180 5.98 -7.04 -12.63
C HIS A 180 6.00 -8.58 -12.54
N ALA A 181 5.90 -9.17 -11.35
CA ALA A 181 5.77 -10.61 -11.20
C ALA A 181 4.49 -11.14 -11.88
N ALA A 182 3.37 -10.41 -11.77
CA ALA A 182 2.13 -10.74 -12.46
C ALA A 182 2.28 -10.68 -14.00
N VAL A 183 3.00 -9.69 -14.52
CA VAL A 183 3.35 -9.62 -15.96
C VAL A 183 4.13 -10.86 -16.40
N LEU A 184 5.18 -11.23 -15.66
CA LEU A 184 6.02 -12.39 -15.97
C LEU A 184 5.22 -13.69 -15.90
N ARG A 185 4.33 -13.81 -14.91
CA ARG A 185 3.42 -14.94 -14.80
C ARG A 185 2.55 -15.08 -16.04
N LEU A 186 1.89 -14.01 -16.48
CA LEU A 186 1.04 -14.05 -17.67
C LEU A 186 1.82 -14.47 -18.92
N GLN A 187 3.05 -13.99 -19.09
CA GLN A 187 3.92 -14.43 -20.20
C GLN A 187 4.24 -15.93 -20.13
N GLN A 188 4.58 -16.44 -18.94
CA GLN A 188 4.87 -17.85 -18.73
C GLN A 188 3.63 -18.73 -18.89
N ALA A 189 2.48 -18.29 -18.40
CA ALA A 189 1.21 -18.99 -18.52
C ALA A 189 0.77 -19.12 -19.98
N ALA A 190 1.02 -18.10 -20.82
CA ALA A 190 0.77 -18.20 -22.26
C ALA A 190 1.65 -19.25 -22.95
N ALA A 191 2.90 -19.41 -22.50
CA ALA A 191 3.84 -20.37 -23.06
C ALA A 191 3.65 -21.80 -22.53
N ASN A 192 3.29 -21.95 -21.25
CA ASN A 192 3.10 -23.24 -20.59
C ASN A 192 1.95 -23.18 -19.56
N PRO A 193 0.69 -23.24 -20.01
CA PRO A 193 -0.49 -23.13 -19.13
C PRO A 193 -0.51 -24.19 -18.02
N ARG A 194 -0.13 -25.43 -18.35
CA ARG A 194 -0.13 -26.55 -17.38
C ARG A 194 0.80 -26.30 -16.19
N ARG A 195 1.93 -25.63 -16.41
CA ARG A 195 2.85 -25.30 -15.32
C ARG A 195 2.24 -24.25 -14.39
N ASP A 196 1.57 -23.23 -14.94
CA ASP A 196 0.87 -22.22 -14.13
C ASP A 196 -0.23 -22.87 -13.28
N GLU A 197 -1.04 -23.73 -13.89
CA GLU A 197 -2.11 -24.49 -13.22
C GLU A 197 -1.59 -25.37 -12.08
N GLN A 198 -0.40 -25.97 -12.21
CA GLN A 198 0.22 -26.76 -11.14
C GLN A 198 0.74 -25.92 -9.98
N LEU A 199 1.06 -24.65 -10.21
CA LEU A 199 1.59 -23.74 -9.20
C LEU A 199 0.49 -22.98 -8.46
N GLN A 200 -0.62 -22.67 -9.12
CA GLN A 200 -1.74 -21.89 -8.58
C GLN A 200 -2.28 -22.42 -7.23
N PRO A 201 -2.48 -23.73 -7.00
CA PRO A 201 -3.04 -24.23 -5.74
C PRO A 201 -2.24 -23.84 -4.49
N GLN A 202 -0.93 -23.57 -4.64
CA GLN A 202 -0.10 -23.11 -3.52
C GLN A 202 -0.48 -21.69 -3.07
N ILE A 203 -0.94 -20.86 -4.01
CA ILE A 203 -1.40 -19.50 -3.73
C ILE A 203 -2.82 -19.54 -3.18
N ASP A 204 -3.70 -20.31 -3.81
CA ASP A 204 -5.10 -20.48 -3.38
C ASP A 204 -5.17 -20.88 -1.89
N GLU A 205 -4.37 -21.89 -1.47
CA GLU A 205 -4.32 -22.32 -0.07
C GLU A 205 -3.98 -21.16 0.88
N MET A 206 -3.07 -20.26 0.51
CA MET A 206 -2.65 -19.16 1.37
C MET A 206 -3.68 -18.03 1.39
N GLU A 207 -4.34 -17.78 0.27
CA GLU A 207 -5.42 -16.78 0.18
C GLU A 207 -6.66 -17.22 0.94
N ASP A 208 -7.05 -18.49 0.86
CA ASP A 208 -8.18 -19.06 1.61
C ASP A 208 -7.93 -18.95 3.13
N LEU A 209 -6.74 -19.36 3.60
CA LEU A 209 -6.37 -19.23 5.02
C LEU A 209 -6.31 -17.78 5.48
N TYR A 210 -5.89 -16.86 4.61
CA TYR A 210 -5.90 -15.43 4.93
C TYR A 210 -7.32 -14.88 4.99
N ALA A 211 -8.20 -15.28 4.07
CA ALA A 211 -9.61 -14.91 4.08
C ALA A 211 -10.29 -15.36 5.39
N GLU A 212 -10.10 -16.62 5.79
CA GLU A 212 -10.60 -17.16 7.07
C GLU A 212 -10.11 -16.34 8.28
N LEU A 213 -8.82 -15.97 8.30
CA LEU A 213 -8.26 -15.13 9.35
C LEU A 213 -8.90 -13.74 9.37
N THR A 214 -9.10 -13.11 8.21
CA THR A 214 -9.71 -11.77 8.12
C THR A 214 -11.19 -11.78 8.50
N ASP A 215 -11.94 -12.82 8.13
CA ASP A 215 -13.37 -12.97 8.48
C ASP A 215 -13.57 -13.15 10.00
N ALA A 216 -12.58 -13.70 10.70
CA ALA A 216 -12.59 -13.84 12.14
C ALA A 216 -12.23 -12.54 12.90
N GLN A 217 -11.75 -11.50 12.22
CA GLN A 217 -11.38 -10.25 12.87
C GLN A 217 -12.61 -9.44 13.31
N PRO A 218 -12.53 -8.69 14.43
CA PRO A 218 -13.61 -7.79 14.81
C PRO A 218 -13.81 -6.68 13.76
N PRO A 219 -15.01 -6.10 13.66
CA PRO A 219 -15.26 -4.99 12.73
C PRO A 219 -14.29 -3.83 12.94
N GLY A 220 -13.69 -3.36 11.85
CA GLY A 220 -12.75 -2.24 11.85
C GLY A 220 -11.49 -2.55 11.03
N PRO A 221 -10.46 -1.69 11.12
CA PRO A 221 -9.17 -1.95 10.51
C PRO A 221 -8.55 -3.23 11.06
N LEU A 222 -7.89 -3.99 10.20
CA LEU A 222 -7.16 -5.19 10.57
C LEU A 222 -6.00 -4.81 11.50
N ALA A 223 -5.55 -5.77 12.31
CA ALA A 223 -4.32 -5.61 13.07
C ALA A 223 -3.12 -5.56 12.10
N PRO A 224 -2.06 -4.78 12.37
CA PRO A 224 -0.92 -4.65 11.45
C PRO A 224 -0.28 -5.98 11.04
N GLN A 225 -0.23 -6.96 11.96
CA GLN A 225 0.32 -8.28 11.68
C GLN A 225 -0.58 -9.09 10.73
N VAL A 226 -1.89 -8.84 10.74
CA VAL A 226 -2.84 -9.45 9.79
C VAL A 226 -2.69 -8.77 8.43
N GLU A 227 -2.66 -7.44 8.37
CA GLU A 227 -2.44 -6.68 7.12
C GLU A 227 -1.13 -7.08 6.42
N GLU A 228 -0.06 -7.32 7.19
CA GLU A 228 1.24 -7.73 6.67
C GLU A 228 1.18 -9.06 5.88
N ILE A 229 0.29 -9.98 6.26
CA ILE A 229 0.18 -11.30 5.62
C ILE A 229 -0.23 -11.19 4.15
N ALA A 230 -1.07 -10.22 3.79
CA ALA A 230 -1.41 -9.96 2.38
C ALA A 230 -0.15 -9.72 1.54
N PHE A 231 0.81 -8.94 2.04
CA PHE A 231 2.07 -8.69 1.33
C PHE A 231 3.03 -9.87 1.37
N LEU A 232 2.98 -10.72 2.40
CA LEU A 232 3.71 -11.98 2.40
C LEU A 232 3.20 -12.95 1.32
N ILE A 233 1.89 -12.92 1.02
CA ILE A 233 1.32 -13.67 -0.11
C ILE A 233 1.84 -13.12 -1.44
N GLU A 234 1.90 -11.79 -1.60
CA GLU A 234 2.51 -11.17 -2.79
C GLU A 234 3.99 -11.52 -2.96
N GLU A 235 4.73 -11.57 -1.86
CA GLU A 235 6.10 -12.04 -1.84
C GLU A 235 6.22 -13.51 -2.28
N PHE A 236 5.27 -14.34 -1.84
CA PHE A 236 5.20 -15.73 -2.24
C PHE A 236 4.84 -15.90 -3.72
N ARG A 237 3.92 -15.07 -4.25
CA ARG A 237 3.62 -14.99 -5.70
C ARG A 237 4.89 -14.69 -6.51
N VAL A 238 5.77 -13.78 -6.04
CA VAL A 238 7.08 -13.55 -6.67
C VAL A 238 7.94 -14.82 -6.65
N SER A 239 8.01 -15.52 -5.53
CA SER A 239 8.81 -16.75 -5.39
C SER A 239 8.32 -17.90 -6.28
N VAL A 240 7.01 -17.98 -6.53
CA VAL A 240 6.38 -19.05 -7.30
C VAL A 240 6.48 -18.77 -8.80
N PHE A 241 6.12 -17.57 -9.25
CA PHE A 241 5.96 -17.26 -10.67
C PHE A 241 7.10 -16.44 -11.27
N ALA A 242 7.89 -15.74 -10.46
CA ALA A 242 8.83 -14.73 -10.94
C ALA A 242 10.17 -14.75 -10.19
N GLN A 243 10.75 -15.94 -10.01
CA GLN A 243 11.99 -16.16 -9.24
C GLN A 243 13.15 -15.24 -9.63
N GLN A 244 13.25 -14.87 -10.92
CA GLN A 244 14.26 -13.95 -11.42
C GLN A 244 14.24 -12.56 -10.78
N LEU A 245 13.07 -12.11 -10.26
CA LEU A 245 12.94 -10.83 -9.57
C LEU A 245 13.51 -10.86 -8.15
N ARG A 246 13.74 -12.05 -7.59
CA ARG A 246 14.12 -12.30 -6.20
C ARG A 246 13.09 -11.78 -5.19
N THR A 247 13.09 -12.38 -4.01
CA THR A 247 12.22 -11.95 -2.91
C THR A 247 12.93 -10.94 -2.02
N ALA A 248 12.19 -9.96 -1.48
CA ALA A 248 12.69 -8.96 -0.53
C ALA A 248 12.92 -9.58 0.87
N VAL A 249 12.09 -10.55 1.22
CA VAL A 249 12.23 -11.36 2.44
C VAL A 249 12.17 -12.85 2.08
N PRO A 250 12.83 -13.73 2.84
CA PRO A 250 12.69 -15.16 2.58
C PRO A 250 11.27 -15.62 2.92
N ILE A 251 10.61 -16.29 1.96
CA ILE A 251 9.19 -16.62 2.02
C ILE A 251 8.92 -18.05 1.54
N SER A 252 7.84 -18.66 2.05
CA SER A 252 7.29 -19.95 1.62
C SER A 252 5.89 -20.12 2.18
N ALA A 253 5.08 -21.04 1.64
CA ALA A 253 3.78 -21.40 2.21
C ALA A 253 3.86 -21.74 3.72
N LYS A 254 4.90 -22.47 4.15
CA LYS A 254 5.12 -22.79 5.58
C LYS A 254 5.29 -21.54 6.45
N ARG A 255 5.97 -20.50 5.93
CA ARG A 255 6.17 -19.24 6.65
C ARG A 255 4.87 -18.44 6.75
N ILE A 256 4.09 -18.38 5.67
CA ILE A 256 2.77 -17.73 5.68
C ILE A 256 1.84 -18.42 6.67
N ARG A 257 1.72 -19.76 6.63
CA ARG A 257 0.95 -20.53 7.63
C ARG A 257 1.40 -20.29 9.06
N SER A 258 2.69 -20.00 9.27
CA SER A 258 3.19 -19.65 10.60
C SER A 258 2.79 -18.24 11.02
N ALA A 259 2.81 -17.27 10.09
CA ALA A 259 2.36 -15.91 10.35
C ALA A 259 0.85 -15.87 10.65
N ILE A 260 0.03 -16.58 9.85
CA ILE A 260 -1.42 -16.71 10.08
C ILE A 260 -1.72 -17.26 11.47
N ARG A 261 -1.08 -18.36 11.88
CA ARG A 261 -1.26 -18.94 13.22
C ARG A 261 -0.78 -18.06 14.37
N ALA A 262 0.12 -17.12 14.11
CA ALA A 262 0.59 -16.19 15.13
C ALA A 262 -0.30 -14.94 15.24
N ALA A 263 -1.06 -14.62 14.20
CA ALA A 263 -1.93 -13.45 14.11
C ALA A 263 -3.40 -13.74 14.46
N GLY A 264 -3.85 -14.99 14.33
CA GLY A 264 -5.15 -15.48 14.81
C GLY A 264 -5.11 -15.89 16.28
#